data_AF-A0A4Y8RFG1-F1
#
_entry.id   AF-A0A4Y8RFG1-F1
#
_cell.length_a   1.000
_cell.length_b   1.000
_cell.length_c   1.000
_cell.angle_alpha   90.00
_cell.angle_beta   90.00
_cell.angle_gamma   90.00
#
_symmetry.space_group_name_H-M   'P 1'
#
loop_
_entity.id
_entity.type
_entity.pdbx_description
1 polymer ?
#
loop_
_entity_poly.entity_id
_entity_poly.type
_entity_poly.pdbx_seq_one_letter_code
_entity_poly.pdbx_strand_id
1 'polypeptide(L)'
;MGMVTKPGFYAGKFRKAGQFDGSGEGSQTVTGDTPPDVAGSGDGGADLDAMTKDELIAEAERRGVTVKASDTKAEILAALKA
;
A
#
# COMPACT_ATOMS: atom_id res chain seq x y z
N MET A 1 21.58 -10.68 25.89
CA MET A 1 21.13 -9.41 25.27
C MET A 1 22.36 -8.70 24.72
N GLY A 2 22.61 -8.75 23.40
CA GLY A 2 23.84 -8.20 22.81
C GLY A 2 23.52 -7.09 21.80
N MET A 3 24.13 -5.92 21.97
CA MET A 3 24.15 -4.89 20.93
C MET A 3 25.23 -5.23 19.91
N VAL A 4 24.92 -5.15 18.63
CA VAL A 4 25.88 -5.32 17.54
C VAL A 4 26.83 -4.14 17.58
N THR A 5 28.10 -4.36 17.93
CA THR A 5 29.12 -3.30 18.01
C THR A 5 29.84 -3.05 16.70
N LYS A 6 29.81 -4.03 15.78
CA LYS A 6 30.42 -3.93 14.45
C LYS A 6 29.40 -4.37 13.39
N PRO A 7 29.22 -3.62 12.30
CA PRO A 7 28.33 -4.03 11.22
C PRO A 7 28.92 -5.28 10.53
N GLY A 8 28.05 -6.23 10.17
CA GLY A 8 28.49 -7.49 9.57
C GLY A 8 27.33 -8.45 9.30
N PHE A 9 27.62 -9.57 8.66
CA PHE A 9 26.63 -10.60 8.36
C PHE A 9 26.56 -11.62 9.50
N TYR A 10 25.44 -11.64 10.23
CA TYR A 10 25.23 -12.47 11.41
C TYR A 10 23.92 -13.27 11.30
N ALA A 11 24.01 -14.59 11.45
CA ALA A 11 22.87 -15.52 11.38
C ALA A 11 22.03 -15.36 10.09
N GLY A 12 22.71 -15.29 8.94
CA GLY A 12 22.04 -15.21 7.64
C GLY A 12 21.49 -13.84 7.27
N LYS A 13 21.69 -12.80 8.12
CA LYS A 13 21.27 -11.43 7.82
C LYS A 13 22.36 -10.42 8.13
N PHE A 14 22.44 -9.38 7.30
CA PHE A 14 23.31 -8.26 7.59
C PHE A 14 22.77 -7.47 8.78
N ARG A 15 23.65 -7.14 9.73
CA ARG A 15 23.31 -6.35 10.91
C ARG A 15 24.19 -5.12 10.98
N LYS A 16 23.57 -4.01 11.34
CA LYS A 16 24.24 -2.72 11.50
C LYS A 16 24.73 -2.56 12.94
N ALA A 17 25.83 -1.82 13.13
CA ALA A 17 26.23 -1.42 14.47
C ALA A 17 25.08 -0.64 15.15
N GLY A 18 24.87 -0.89 16.44
CA GLY A 18 23.75 -0.37 17.22
C GLY A 18 22.48 -1.22 17.18
N GLN A 19 22.39 -2.21 16.28
CA GLN A 19 21.24 -3.11 16.22
C GLN A 19 21.28 -4.11 17.38
N PHE A 20 20.16 -4.32 18.07
CA PHE A 20 20.07 -5.29 19.15
C PHE A 20 19.82 -6.69 18.58
N ASP A 21 20.60 -7.69 19.02
CA ASP A 21 20.34 -9.10 18.74
C ASP A 21 19.21 -9.59 19.66
N GLY A 22 17.99 -9.26 19.26
CA GLY A 22 16.76 -9.64 19.96
C GLY A 22 16.39 -11.10 19.68
N SER A 23 16.85 -12.00 20.52
CA SER A 23 16.05 -13.14 20.98
C SER A 23 15.24 -12.69 22.21
N GLY A 24 14.40 -11.69 21.99
CA GLY A 24 13.53 -11.08 22.98
C GLY A 24 12.29 -10.58 22.25
N GLU A 25 11.17 -11.24 22.51
CA GLU A 25 9.83 -10.84 22.14
C GLU A 25 9.61 -9.35 22.44
N GLY A 26 9.09 -8.60 21.46
CA GLY A 26 8.60 -7.23 21.66
C GLY A 26 9.66 -6.13 21.59
N SER A 27 9.83 -5.54 20.41
CA SER A 27 9.63 -4.08 20.23
C SER A 27 9.91 -3.75 18.77
N GLN A 28 8.83 -3.57 18.02
CA GLN A 28 8.84 -3.10 16.65
C GLN A 28 9.24 -1.62 16.66
N THR A 29 10.54 -1.33 16.73
CA THR A 29 11.03 0.03 16.50
C THR A 29 10.92 0.34 15.01
N VAL A 30 9.79 0.95 14.65
CA VAL A 30 9.61 1.72 13.42
C VAL A 30 10.60 2.89 13.46
N THR A 31 11.82 2.64 13.00
CA THR A 31 12.80 3.67 12.63
C THR A 31 13.39 3.25 11.31
N GLY A 32 12.55 3.30 10.28
CA GLY A 32 12.94 3.26 8.89
C GLY A 32 12.10 4.31 8.21
N ASP A 33 12.70 5.48 8.00
CA ASP A 33 12.56 6.38 6.86
C ASP A 33 11.67 5.82 5.73
N THR A 34 10.38 5.71 6.01
CA THR A 34 9.35 5.43 5.03
C THR A 34 8.79 6.80 4.78
N PRO A 35 8.90 7.36 3.57
CA PRO A 35 8.14 8.57 3.26
C PRO A 35 6.69 8.31 3.70
N PRO A 36 5.94 9.31 4.17
CA PRO A 36 4.51 9.18 4.34
C PRO A 36 3.87 9.05 2.94
N ASP A 37 4.09 7.90 2.29
CA ASP A 37 3.27 7.38 1.20
C ASP A 37 2.20 6.45 1.81
N VAL A 38 1.80 6.73 3.05
CA VAL A 38 0.40 6.63 3.43
C VAL A 38 -0.35 7.69 2.63
N ALA A 39 -0.44 7.46 1.32
CA ALA A 39 -1.37 8.12 0.46
C ALA A 39 -2.76 7.94 1.08
N GLY A 40 -3.31 9.05 1.55
CA GLY A 40 -4.75 9.25 1.64
C GLY A 40 -5.48 8.41 2.66
N SER A 41 -5.52 8.90 3.90
CA SER A 41 -6.84 9.04 4.50
C SER A 41 -7.65 10.00 3.63
N GLY A 42 -8.55 9.47 2.81
CA GLY A 42 -9.55 10.23 2.06
C GLY A 42 -9.31 10.23 0.55
N ASP A 43 -9.85 9.22 -0.14
CA ASP A 43 -10.69 9.37 -1.34
C ASP A 43 -10.93 7.98 -1.94
N GLY A 44 -12.15 7.44 -1.85
CA GLY A 44 -12.52 6.20 -2.57
C GLY A 44 -12.51 6.35 -4.10
N GLY A 45 -11.92 7.42 -4.62
CA GLY A 45 -11.71 7.69 -6.03
C GLY A 45 -10.34 7.25 -6.57
N ALA A 46 -9.32 7.08 -5.73
CA ALA A 46 -7.99 6.65 -6.18
C ALA A 46 -7.95 5.16 -6.57
N ASP A 47 -8.73 4.32 -5.89
CA ASP A 47 -8.87 2.89 -6.21
C ASP A 47 -9.50 2.68 -7.59
N LEU A 48 -10.43 3.57 -7.99
CA LEU A 48 -11.13 3.47 -9.27
C LEU A 48 -10.19 3.80 -10.44
N ASP A 49 -9.32 4.81 -10.33
CA ASP A 49 -8.40 5.17 -11.41
C ASP A 49 -7.39 4.06 -11.74
N ALA A 50 -7.04 3.23 -10.75
CA ALA A 50 -6.16 2.06 -10.89
C ALA A 50 -6.86 0.85 -11.55
N MET A 51 -8.19 0.80 -11.57
CA MET A 51 -8.96 -0.29 -12.17
C MET A 51 -8.94 -0.27 -13.70
N THR A 52 -9.12 -1.43 -14.32
CA THR A 52 -9.30 -1.54 -15.79
C THR A 52 -10.70 -1.13 -16.19
N LYS A 53 -10.95 -0.93 -17.49
CA LYS A 53 -12.28 -0.56 -17.99
C LYS A 53 -13.34 -1.60 -17.63
N ASP A 54 -13.01 -2.88 -17.74
CA ASP A 54 -13.91 -3.99 -17.41
C ASP A 54 -14.23 -4.02 -15.90
N GLU A 55 -13.21 -3.83 -15.06
CA GLU A 55 -13.39 -3.74 -13.60
C GLU A 55 -14.29 -2.56 -13.20
N LEU A 56 -14.15 -1.42 -13.90
CA LEU A 56 -15.01 -0.26 -13.68
C LEU A 56 -16.46 -0.51 -14.12
N ILE A 57 -16.69 -1.28 -15.18
CA ILE A 57 -18.04 -1.68 -15.57
C ILE A 57 -18.65 -2.59 -14.50
N ALA A 58 -17.88 -3.57 -14.00
CA ALA A 58 -18.33 -4.47 -12.95
C ALA A 58 -18.62 -3.73 -11.63
N GLU A 59 -17.77 -2.77 -11.24
CA GLU A 59 -17.99 -1.93 -10.06
C GLU A 59 -19.20 -0.99 -10.25
N ALA A 60 -19.44 -0.50 -11.47
CA ALA A 60 -20.64 0.29 -11.79
C ALA A 60 -21.91 -0.55 -11.65
N GLU A 61 -21.93 -1.77 -12.18
CA GLU A 61 -23.04 -2.71 -11.99
C GLU A 61 -23.26 -3.03 -10.50
N ARG A 62 -22.16 -3.24 -9.75
CA ARG A 62 -22.22 -3.49 -8.30
C ARG A 62 -22.82 -2.32 -7.52
N ARG A 63 -22.56 -1.09 -7.96
CA ARG A 63 -23.11 0.13 -7.36
C ARG A 63 -24.48 0.52 -7.93
N GLY A 64 -24.99 -0.20 -8.92
CA GLY A 64 -26.25 0.11 -9.60
C GLY A 64 -26.16 1.33 -10.53
N VAL A 65 -24.95 1.72 -10.93
CA VAL A 65 -24.69 2.79 -11.90
C VAL A 65 -24.76 2.21 -13.31
N THR A 66 -25.64 2.75 -14.15
CA THR A 66 -25.78 2.29 -15.54
C THR A 66 -24.68 2.91 -16.40
N VAL A 67 -23.72 2.10 -16.83
CA VAL A 67 -22.67 2.48 -17.79
C VAL A 67 -22.76 1.61 -19.02
N LYS A 68 -22.45 2.16 -20.20
CA LYS A 68 -22.40 1.39 -21.46
C LYS A 68 -20.97 0.96 -21.72
N ALA A 69 -20.79 -0.23 -22.29
CA ALA A 69 -19.47 -0.70 -22.74
C ALA A 69 -18.85 0.22 -23.81
N SER A 70 -19.66 1.03 -24.51
CA SER A 70 -19.21 2.04 -25.45
C SER A 70 -18.64 3.30 -24.77
N ASP A 71 -18.95 3.53 -23.50
CA ASP A 71 -18.47 4.72 -22.77
C ASP A 71 -16.95 4.63 -22.56
N THR A 72 -16.33 5.79 -22.47
CA THR A 72 -14.88 5.88 -22.21
C THR A 72 -14.57 5.57 -20.75
N LYS A 73 -13.35 5.11 -20.45
CA LYS A 73 -12.92 4.86 -19.05
C LYS A 73 -13.17 6.08 -18.15
N ALA A 74 -12.93 7.29 -18.68
CA ALA A 74 -13.15 8.54 -17.96
C ALA A 74 -14.62 8.79 -17.64
N GLU A 75 -15.54 8.50 -18.57
CA GLU A 75 -16.98 8.65 -18.34
C GLU A 75 -17.51 7.65 -17.30
N ILE A 76 -17.05 6.40 -17.37
CA ILE A 76 -17.39 5.36 -16.39
C ILE A 76 -16.89 5.76 -14.99
N LEU A 77 -15.65 6.29 -14.91
CA LEU A 77 -15.08 6.80 -13.66
C LEU A 77 -15.87 7.98 -13.09
N ALA A 78 -16.27 8.93 -13.95
CA ALA A 78 -17.06 10.08 -13.53
C ALA A 78 -18.42 9.65 -12.97
N ALA A 79 -19.06 8.65 -13.58
CA ALA A 79 -20.31 8.08 -13.10
C ALA A 79 -20.16 7.35 -11.75
N LEU A 80 -19.01 6.74 -11.49
CA LEU A 80 -18.71 6.03 -10.24
C LEU A 80 -18.28 6.92 -9.07
N LYS A 81 -17.75 8.12 -9.37
CA LYS A 81 -17.35 9.13 -8.38
C LYS A 81 -18.48 10.10 -7.99
N ALA A 82 -19.61 10.06 -8.69
CA ALA A 82 -20.80 10.85 -8.41
C ALA A 82 -21.55 10.33 -7.17
#